data_AF-A0A7C7IST4-F1
#
_entry.id   AF-A0A7C7IST4-F1
#
_cell.length_a   1.000
_cell.length_b   1.000
_cell.length_c   1.000
_cell.angle_alpha   90.00
_cell.angle_beta   90.00
_cell.angle_gamma   90.00
#
_symmetry.space_group_name_H-M   'P 1'
#
loop_
_entity.id
_entity.type
_entity.pdbx_description
1 polymer ?
#
loop_
_entity_poly.entity_id
_entity_poly.type
_entity_poly.pdbx_seq_one_letter_code
_entity_poly.pdbx_strand_id
1 'polypeptide(L)'
;MKFLTKFLWGFLFSLSIFSYFFPNRCQAQYLPVDQLPHITSIPDFQPGDGILFTTQNIEKIKIIQDMVADYDLKQGVFHDKETKSTFRYIKTQKSFQIPIIEFRRINPTKYRIRVHGAHENFPFIFSERFHHNWKLYLVPLNFQQLNLNDQDNQQLLSSYKVFEGNEKTQTSPKKLKNFISNGWITDIEKDPLSRLNPYYLLKKFFRNHSELEKKMTAFISKKFANAIQNDNLPTNIFRETWFAGKIRTNCNKKKIINNECEWSNPESWETKTARNPNVFEWPDQLHWQANSLVNSWWINLDIFPNLFSDNNQKTVFYRSNADGSIDFELVMEFWPQRLFYGGGILSLSVVSICLIALFVRWIQQKNKQNLSHRNPTN
;
A
#
# COMPACT_ATOMS: atom_id res chain seq x y z
N MET A 1 -31.27 -17.94 -31.15
CA MET A 1 -31.70 -18.54 -29.85
C MET A 1 -30.85 -19.70 -29.38
N LYS A 2 -30.70 -20.82 -30.12
CA LYS A 2 -29.96 -22.03 -29.64
C LYS A 2 -28.49 -21.83 -29.22
N PHE A 3 -27.80 -20.82 -29.77
CA PHE A 3 -26.42 -20.51 -29.39
C PHE A 3 -26.35 -19.71 -28.07
N LEU A 4 -27.27 -18.77 -27.88
CA LEU A 4 -27.34 -17.92 -26.70
C LEU A 4 -27.67 -18.74 -25.45
N THR A 5 -28.55 -19.74 -25.57
CA THR A 5 -28.89 -20.66 -24.49
C THR A 5 -27.73 -21.58 -24.12
N LYS A 6 -26.98 -22.10 -25.09
CA LYS A 6 -25.76 -22.90 -24.83
C LYS A 6 -24.66 -22.07 -24.17
N PHE A 7 -24.50 -20.81 -24.58
CA PHE A 7 -23.54 -19.90 -23.97
C PHE A 7 -23.93 -19.52 -22.53
N LEU A 8 -25.22 -19.22 -22.28
CA LEU A 8 -25.72 -18.92 -20.93
C LEU A 8 -25.47 -20.10 -19.98
N TRP A 9 -25.74 -21.33 -20.43
CA TRP A 9 -25.49 -22.53 -19.65
C TRP A 9 -24.00 -22.76 -19.37
N GLY A 10 -23.13 -22.53 -20.36
CA GLY A 10 -21.67 -22.60 -20.16
C GLY A 10 -21.16 -21.54 -19.17
N PHE A 11 -21.69 -20.32 -19.24
CA PHE A 11 -21.33 -19.23 -18.33
C PHE A 11 -21.81 -19.51 -16.91
N LEU A 12 -23.06 -19.95 -16.73
CA LEU A 12 -23.62 -20.34 -15.43
C LEU A 12 -22.88 -21.52 -14.82
N PHE A 13 -22.47 -22.50 -15.63
CA PHE A 13 -21.66 -23.63 -15.18
C PHE A 13 -20.24 -23.21 -14.75
N SER A 14 -19.64 -22.23 -15.45
CA SER A 14 -18.34 -21.68 -15.03
C SER A 14 -18.45 -20.89 -13.72
N LEU A 15 -19.54 -20.16 -13.52
CA LEU A 15 -19.84 -19.43 -12.27
C LEU A 15 -20.07 -20.39 -11.11
N SER A 16 -20.78 -21.50 -11.34
CA SER A 16 -20.99 -22.51 -10.31
C SER A 16 -19.69 -23.20 -9.92
N ILE A 17 -18.83 -23.55 -10.88
CA ILE A 17 -17.49 -24.10 -10.61
C ILE A 17 -16.66 -23.09 -9.80
N PHE A 18 -16.67 -21.81 -10.18
CA PHE A 18 -15.94 -20.78 -9.44
C PHE A 18 -16.42 -20.66 -7.98
N SER A 19 -17.73 -20.71 -7.74
CA SER A 19 -18.30 -20.69 -6.40
C SER A 19 -18.02 -21.97 -5.58
N TYR A 20 -17.82 -23.11 -6.25
CA TYR A 20 -17.57 -24.40 -5.61
C TYR A 20 -16.08 -24.59 -5.25
N PHE A 21 -15.16 -24.12 -6.11
CA PHE A 21 -13.71 -24.20 -5.87
C PHE A 21 -13.19 -23.05 -4.99
N PHE A 22 -13.89 -21.93 -4.92
CA PHE A 22 -13.60 -20.83 -4.01
C PHE A 22 -14.78 -20.65 -3.03
N PRO A 23 -14.99 -21.58 -2.09
CA PRO A 23 -15.93 -21.35 -1.02
C PRO A 23 -15.55 -20.03 -0.35
N ASN A 24 -16.54 -19.18 -0.10
CA ASN A 24 -16.40 -17.91 0.60
C ASN A 24 -15.74 -18.13 1.98
N ARG A 25 -14.41 -18.26 2.00
CA ARG A 25 -13.58 -18.09 3.19
C ARG A 25 -13.35 -16.60 3.40
N CYS A 26 -14.38 -15.79 3.19
CA CYS A 26 -14.50 -14.50 3.85
C CYS A 26 -15.12 -14.78 5.23
N GLN A 27 -14.44 -15.60 6.05
CA GLN A 27 -14.59 -15.41 7.49
C GLN A 27 -13.89 -14.09 7.76
N ALA A 28 -14.68 -13.00 7.80
CA ALA A 28 -14.24 -11.81 8.48
C ALA A 28 -13.83 -12.28 9.87
N GLN A 29 -12.53 -12.32 10.13
CA GLN A 29 -12.01 -12.60 11.46
C GLN A 29 -12.48 -11.41 12.30
N TYR A 30 -13.60 -11.58 12.99
CA TYR A 30 -14.16 -10.62 13.92
C TYR A 30 -13.19 -10.54 15.10
N LEU A 31 -12.13 -9.75 14.94
CA LEU A 31 -11.33 -9.28 16.05
C LEU A 31 -12.10 -8.13 16.71
N PRO A 32 -12.31 -8.19 18.03
CA PRO A 32 -13.25 -7.33 18.72
C PRO A 32 -12.75 -5.89 18.69
N VAL A 33 -13.58 -5.00 18.14
CA VAL A 33 -13.47 -3.53 18.26
C VAL A 33 -13.67 -3.10 19.72
N ASP A 34 -14.11 -4.02 20.57
CA ASP A 34 -14.50 -3.80 21.97
C ASP A 34 -13.35 -3.34 22.88
N GLN A 35 -12.10 -3.36 22.40
CA GLN A 35 -10.92 -3.02 23.20
C GLN A 35 -10.49 -1.55 23.17
N LEU A 36 -11.03 -0.70 22.27
CA LEU A 36 -10.65 0.73 22.24
C LEU A 36 -11.04 1.50 23.49
N PRO A 37 -12.26 1.37 24.02
CA PRO A 37 -12.63 2.06 25.25
C PRO A 37 -11.68 1.71 26.40
N HIS A 38 -11.09 0.50 26.37
CA HIS A 38 -10.14 0.05 27.37
C HIS A 38 -8.76 0.69 27.22
N ILE A 39 -8.31 1.02 26.00
CA ILE A 39 -7.02 1.70 25.76
C ILE A 39 -6.96 3.02 26.53
N THR A 40 -8.03 3.82 26.46
CA THR A 40 -8.12 5.10 27.17
C THR A 40 -8.24 4.96 28.69
N SER A 41 -8.56 3.76 29.19
CA SER A 41 -8.66 3.48 30.62
C SER A 41 -7.37 2.92 31.23
N ILE A 42 -6.35 2.65 30.42
CA ILE A 42 -5.05 2.19 30.91
C ILE A 42 -4.39 3.30 31.73
N PRO A 43 -3.91 3.00 32.96
CA PRO A 43 -3.19 3.96 33.77
C PRO A 43 -2.00 4.54 33.01
N ASP A 44 -1.85 5.87 33.10
CA ASP A 44 -0.78 6.62 32.44
C ASP A 44 -0.78 6.55 30.90
N PHE A 45 -1.90 6.19 30.27
CA PHE A 45 -2.02 6.27 28.80
C PHE A 45 -1.94 7.72 28.32
N GLN A 46 -1.06 7.95 27.35
CA GLN A 46 -0.92 9.20 26.62
C GLN A 46 -1.22 8.98 25.14
N PRO A 47 -1.91 9.93 24.47
CA PRO A 47 -2.04 9.90 23.01
C PRO A 47 -0.66 9.80 22.35
N GLY A 48 -0.43 8.72 21.59
CA GLY A 48 0.86 8.41 20.96
C GLY A 48 1.54 7.17 21.56
N ASP A 49 1.08 6.68 22.71
CA ASP A 49 1.58 5.42 23.27
C ASP A 49 1.21 4.23 22.37
N GLY A 50 2.20 3.38 22.10
CA GLY A 50 1.98 2.09 21.45
C GLY A 50 1.51 1.06 22.47
N ILE A 51 0.29 0.55 22.30
CA ILE A 51 -0.24 -0.53 23.14
C ILE A 51 -0.43 -1.80 22.32
N LEU A 52 0.15 -2.88 22.84
CA LEU A 52 0.05 -4.21 22.27
C LEU A 52 -0.69 -5.12 23.23
N PHE A 53 -1.84 -5.64 22.82
CA PHE A 53 -2.54 -6.68 23.58
C PHE A 53 -1.95 -8.05 23.22
N THR A 54 -1.55 -8.82 24.22
CA THR A 54 -0.85 -10.10 23.99
C THR A 54 -1.74 -11.15 23.35
N THR A 55 -3.06 -11.04 23.51
CA THR A 55 -4.06 -11.95 22.94
C THR A 55 -4.34 -11.69 21.45
N GLN A 56 -3.99 -10.51 20.91
CA GLN A 56 -4.24 -10.17 19.51
C GLN A 56 -3.19 -10.75 18.56
N ASN A 57 -1.95 -10.86 19.04
CA ASN A 57 -0.79 -11.20 18.22
C ASN A 57 -0.07 -12.45 18.76
N ILE A 58 -0.83 -13.47 19.19
CA ILE A 58 -0.31 -14.66 19.90
C ILE A 58 0.89 -15.28 19.17
N GLU A 59 0.82 -15.40 17.84
CA GLU A 59 1.91 -16.01 17.07
C GLU A 59 3.15 -15.13 16.87
N LYS A 60 3.00 -13.82 17.07
CA LYS A 60 4.03 -12.80 16.82
C LYS A 60 4.53 -12.13 18.11
N ILE A 61 3.96 -12.46 19.27
CA ILE A 61 4.23 -11.72 20.51
C ILE A 61 5.70 -11.73 20.92
N LYS A 62 6.37 -12.88 20.82
CA LYS A 62 7.82 -13.00 21.11
C LYS A 62 8.63 -12.14 20.14
N ILE A 63 8.30 -12.20 18.85
CA ILE A 63 8.96 -11.40 17.81
C ILE A 63 8.82 -9.90 18.11
N ILE A 64 7.62 -9.46 18.48
CA ILE A 64 7.37 -8.06 18.80
C ILE A 64 8.14 -7.66 20.05
N GLN A 65 8.12 -8.48 21.11
CA GLN A 65 8.88 -8.24 22.34
C GLN A 65 10.37 -8.09 22.07
N ASP A 66 10.95 -8.96 21.24
CA ASP A 66 12.36 -8.89 20.85
C ASP A 66 12.67 -7.59 20.09
N MET A 67 11.76 -7.13 19.22
CA MET A 67 11.94 -5.89 18.42
C MET A 67 11.81 -4.61 19.22
N VAL A 68 10.94 -4.58 20.23
CA VAL A 68 10.70 -3.39 21.05
C VAL A 68 11.41 -3.44 22.40
N ALA A 69 12.31 -4.40 22.61
CA ALA A 69 13.04 -4.59 23.87
C ALA A 69 13.79 -3.33 24.32
N ASP A 70 14.42 -2.63 23.37
CA ASP A 70 15.22 -1.40 23.64
C ASP A 70 14.38 -0.20 24.09
N TYR A 71 13.06 -0.26 23.89
CA TYR A 71 12.10 0.80 24.21
C TYR A 71 11.48 0.70 25.61
N ASP A 72 12.08 -0.12 26.47
CA ASP A 72 11.66 -0.41 27.86
C ASP A 72 10.19 -0.86 27.95
N LEU A 73 9.98 -2.16 28.09
CA LEU A 73 8.63 -2.73 28.08
C LEU A 73 8.03 -2.81 29.48
N LYS A 74 6.88 -2.16 29.67
CA LYS A 74 6.02 -2.35 30.84
C LYS A 74 4.87 -3.27 30.48
N GLN A 75 4.78 -4.38 31.20
CA GLN A 75 3.62 -5.26 31.12
C GLN A 75 2.57 -4.78 32.12
N GLY A 76 1.31 -4.89 31.73
CA GLY A 76 0.20 -4.57 32.60
C GLY A 76 -0.98 -5.50 32.37
N VAL A 77 -1.89 -5.46 33.33
CA VAL A 77 -3.13 -6.21 33.29
C VAL A 77 -4.25 -5.22 33.56
N PHE A 78 -5.25 -5.24 32.70
CA PHE A 78 -6.48 -4.48 32.86
C PHE A 78 -7.64 -5.46 33.07
N HIS A 79 -8.46 -5.18 34.08
CA HIS A 79 -9.68 -5.93 34.37
C HIS A 79 -10.88 -5.08 34.00
N ASP A 80 -11.63 -5.55 33.01
CA ASP A 80 -12.89 -4.92 32.67
C ASP A 80 -13.96 -5.36 33.67
N LYS A 81 -14.55 -4.38 34.35
CA LYS A 81 -15.61 -4.62 35.35
C LYS A 81 -16.93 -5.01 34.70
N GLU A 82 -17.20 -4.58 33.47
CA GLU A 82 -18.46 -4.85 32.78
C GLU A 82 -18.46 -6.25 32.16
N THR A 83 -17.44 -6.57 31.35
CA THR A 83 -17.36 -7.89 30.70
C THR A 83 -16.73 -8.98 31.58
N LYS A 84 -16.18 -8.60 32.75
CA LYS A 84 -15.34 -9.46 33.61
C LYS A 84 -14.11 -10.04 32.89
N SER A 85 -13.73 -9.45 31.75
CA SER A 85 -12.59 -9.88 30.95
C SER A 85 -11.30 -9.34 31.53
N THR A 86 -10.22 -10.10 31.38
CA THR A 86 -8.87 -9.68 31.77
C THR A 86 -8.00 -9.56 30.54
N PHE A 87 -7.42 -8.39 30.32
CA PHE A 87 -6.58 -8.09 29.18
C PHE A 87 -5.15 -7.85 29.63
N ARG A 88 -4.21 -8.59 29.04
CA ARG A 88 -2.78 -8.39 29.24
C ARG A 88 -2.25 -7.53 28.11
N TYR A 89 -1.49 -6.50 28.46
CA TYR A 89 -0.91 -5.58 27.48
C TYR A 89 0.57 -5.37 27.74
N ILE A 90 1.26 -4.94 26.69
CA ILE A 90 2.63 -4.48 26.68
C ILE A 90 2.61 -3.05 26.16
N LYS A 91 3.28 -2.15 26.89
CA LYS A 91 3.43 -0.74 26.56
C LYS A 91 4.91 -0.38 26.57
N THR A 92 5.37 0.37 25.58
CA THR A 92 6.72 0.97 25.60
C THR A 92 6.77 2.15 26.56
N GLN A 93 7.86 2.30 27.30
CA GLN A 93 8.08 3.47 28.17
C GLN A 93 8.81 4.59 27.43
N LYS A 94 9.62 4.24 26.42
CA LYS A 94 10.25 5.21 25.53
C LYS A 94 9.39 5.45 24.29
N SER A 95 9.35 6.70 23.83
CA SER A 95 8.71 7.09 22.58
C SER A 95 9.62 6.77 21.40
N PHE A 96 9.03 6.27 20.31
CA PHE A 96 9.73 6.11 19.03
C PHE A 96 9.97 7.46 18.37
N GLN A 97 11.15 7.67 17.79
CA GLN A 97 11.43 8.74 16.85
C GLN A 97 10.82 8.40 15.49
N ILE A 98 9.61 8.90 15.26
CA ILE A 98 8.86 8.64 14.02
C ILE A 98 9.38 9.57 12.91
N PRO A 99 9.81 9.03 11.75
CA PRO A 99 10.27 9.83 10.61
C PRO A 99 9.15 10.64 9.99
N ILE A 100 9.51 11.53 9.06
CA ILE A 100 8.51 12.25 8.28
C ILE A 100 7.97 11.34 7.17
N ILE A 101 6.66 11.19 7.12
CA ILE A 101 5.96 10.36 6.15
C ILE A 101 5.27 11.24 5.12
N GLU A 102 5.75 11.24 3.89
CA GLU A 102 5.06 11.85 2.76
C GLU A 102 4.25 10.77 2.04
N PHE A 103 2.95 10.94 1.84
CA PHE A 103 2.14 9.88 1.24
C PHE A 103 1.06 10.38 0.28
N ARG A 104 0.65 9.50 -0.62
CA ARG A 104 -0.50 9.71 -1.52
C ARG A 104 -1.42 8.51 -1.45
N ARG A 105 -2.72 8.78 -1.28
CA ARG A 105 -3.77 7.79 -1.54
C ARG A 105 -4.01 7.71 -3.05
N ILE A 106 -3.53 6.65 -3.69
CA ILE A 106 -3.74 6.44 -5.13
C ILE A 106 -5.19 6.01 -5.38
N ASN A 107 -5.69 5.09 -4.55
CA ASN A 107 -7.08 4.64 -4.50
C ASN A 107 -7.38 4.06 -3.10
N PRO A 108 -8.61 3.60 -2.78
CA PRO A 108 -8.92 3.04 -1.47
C PRO A 108 -8.08 1.84 -1.03
N THR A 109 -7.43 1.16 -1.97
CA THR A 109 -6.68 -0.09 -1.76
C THR A 109 -5.17 0.06 -2.03
N LYS A 110 -4.68 1.28 -2.31
CA LYS A 110 -3.28 1.50 -2.70
C LYS A 110 -2.79 2.88 -2.33
N TYR A 111 -1.62 2.91 -1.69
CA TYR A 111 -0.96 4.11 -1.20
C TYR A 111 0.51 4.08 -1.63
N ARG A 112 1.05 5.25 -1.96
CA ARG A 112 2.48 5.46 -2.13
C ARG A 112 2.98 6.28 -0.95
N ILE A 113 4.11 5.89 -0.40
CA ILE A 113 4.65 6.40 0.86
C ILE A 113 6.15 6.65 0.64
N ARG A 114 6.64 7.81 1.03
CA ARG A 114 8.06 8.14 1.14
C ARG A 114 8.36 8.42 2.60
N VAL A 115 9.40 7.77 3.09
CA VAL A 115 9.90 7.95 4.45
C VAL A 115 11.13 8.83 4.34
N HIS A 116 11.12 9.93 5.08
CA HIS A 116 12.18 10.92 5.09
C HIS A 116 12.81 11.00 6.48
N GLY A 117 14.13 10.87 6.54
CA GLY A 117 14.91 11.10 7.75
C GLY A 117 14.67 10.06 8.86
N ALA A 118 14.62 8.76 8.52
CA ALA A 118 14.51 7.72 9.54
C ALA A 118 15.86 7.46 10.23
N HIS A 119 15.94 7.72 11.54
CA HIS A 119 17.16 7.56 12.34
C HIS A 119 17.22 6.24 13.12
N GLU A 120 16.08 5.67 13.47
CA GLU A 120 15.98 4.43 14.24
C GLU A 120 14.81 3.56 13.77
N ASN A 121 14.80 2.31 14.22
CA ASN A 121 13.75 1.35 13.93
C ASN A 121 12.41 1.83 14.51
N PHE A 122 11.32 1.76 13.73
CA PHE A 122 10.05 2.35 14.14
C PHE A 122 8.83 1.52 13.71
N PRO A 123 7.70 1.63 14.43
CA PRO A 123 6.44 1.08 13.99
C PRO A 123 5.80 1.98 12.93
N PHE A 124 5.56 1.46 11.74
CA PHE A 124 4.77 2.11 10.70
C PHE A 124 3.28 1.79 10.89
N ILE A 125 2.49 2.78 11.31
CA ILE A 125 1.06 2.63 11.63
C ILE A 125 0.18 3.10 10.46
N PHE A 126 -0.78 2.26 10.07
CA PHE A 126 -1.79 2.59 9.07
C PHE A 126 -3.20 2.51 9.66
N SER A 127 -3.87 3.66 9.71
CA SER A 127 -5.15 3.88 10.42
C SER A 127 -6.39 3.25 9.77
N GLU A 128 -6.23 2.24 8.91
CA GLU A 128 -7.33 1.38 8.45
C GLU A 128 -7.42 0.13 9.32
N ARG A 129 -8.61 -0.49 9.33
CA ARG A 129 -8.84 -1.74 10.05
C ARG A 129 -7.83 -2.81 9.63
N PHE A 130 -7.33 -3.53 10.63
CA PHE A 130 -6.33 -4.57 10.49
C PHE A 130 -6.83 -5.65 9.54
N HIS A 131 -5.99 -5.98 8.57
CA HIS A 131 -6.21 -7.13 7.72
C HIS A 131 -4.86 -7.65 7.23
N HIS A 132 -4.60 -8.94 7.46
CA HIS A 132 -3.38 -9.65 7.01
C HIS A 132 -3.09 -9.57 5.48
N ASN A 133 -4.03 -9.08 4.69
CA ASN A 133 -3.92 -8.97 3.23
C ASN A 133 -3.45 -7.57 2.78
N TRP A 134 -3.35 -6.60 3.68
CA TRP A 134 -2.55 -5.41 3.45
C TRP A 134 -1.08 -5.81 3.41
N LYS A 135 -0.40 -5.41 2.35
CA LYS A 135 1.02 -5.68 2.15
C LYS A 135 1.76 -4.38 1.93
N LEU A 136 2.99 -4.34 2.43
CA LEU A 136 3.93 -3.26 2.23
C LEU A 136 5.02 -3.74 1.27
N TYR A 137 5.43 -2.89 0.34
CA TYR A 137 6.41 -3.20 -0.69
C TYR A 137 7.50 -2.13 -0.70
N LEU A 138 8.75 -2.54 -0.56
CA LEU A 138 9.91 -1.71 -0.84
C LEU A 138 10.08 -1.58 -2.36
N VAL A 139 10.12 -0.35 -2.84
CA VAL A 139 10.24 -0.02 -4.26
C VAL A 139 11.51 0.81 -4.51
N PRO A 140 11.97 0.92 -5.76
CA PRO A 140 13.14 1.72 -6.07
C PRO A 140 12.95 3.18 -5.67
N LEU A 141 13.99 3.77 -5.11
CA LEU A 141 14.04 5.17 -4.74
C LEU A 141 14.15 6.03 -6.00
N ASN A 142 13.02 6.56 -6.46
CA ASN A 142 12.93 7.33 -7.71
C ASN A 142 12.70 8.82 -7.49
N PHE A 143 13.07 9.36 -6.32
CA PHE A 143 12.89 10.79 -6.02
C PHE A 143 14.18 11.48 -5.62
N GLN A 144 14.22 12.78 -5.86
CA GLN A 144 15.30 13.66 -5.45
C GLN A 144 14.71 14.85 -4.69
N GLN A 145 15.55 15.52 -3.92
CA GLN A 145 15.12 16.73 -3.23
C GLN A 145 14.85 17.83 -4.26
N LEU A 146 13.73 18.53 -4.09
CA LEU A 146 13.34 19.61 -5.01
C LEU A 146 14.29 20.79 -4.89
N ASN A 147 14.79 21.27 -6.03
CA ASN A 147 15.57 22.50 -6.09
C ASN A 147 14.63 23.72 -6.14
N LEU A 148 14.66 24.55 -5.10
CA LEU A 148 13.85 25.78 -5.02
C LEU A 148 14.31 26.89 -5.99
N ASN A 149 15.50 26.75 -6.57
CA ASN A 149 16.04 27.68 -7.57
C ASN A 149 15.66 27.29 -9.01
N ASP A 150 15.07 26.11 -9.20
CA ASP A 150 14.58 25.66 -10.49
C ASP A 150 13.37 26.52 -10.94
N GLN A 151 13.37 26.95 -12.21
CA GLN A 151 12.37 27.88 -12.74
C GLN A 151 10.96 27.27 -12.75
N ASP A 152 10.83 25.99 -13.10
CA ASP A 152 9.55 25.28 -13.14
C ASP A 152 8.99 25.15 -11.72
N ASN A 153 9.83 24.79 -10.74
CA ASN A 153 9.44 24.73 -9.33
C ASN A 153 8.99 26.09 -8.79
N GLN A 154 9.71 27.18 -9.14
CA GLN A 154 9.31 28.53 -8.75
C GLN A 154 7.95 28.93 -9.34
N GLN A 155 7.72 28.60 -10.61
CA GLN A 155 6.44 28.85 -11.28
C GLN A 155 5.30 28.08 -10.59
N LEU A 156 5.48 26.79 -10.32
CA LEU A 156 4.50 25.96 -9.60
C LEU A 156 4.20 26.54 -8.21
N LEU A 157 5.23 26.89 -7.43
CA LEU A 157 5.09 27.46 -6.10
C LEU A 157 4.41 28.84 -6.11
N SER A 158 4.63 29.65 -7.14
CA SER A 158 3.96 30.95 -7.30
C SER A 158 2.46 30.79 -7.59
N SER A 159 2.09 29.70 -8.28
CA SER A 159 0.70 29.40 -8.63
C SER A 159 -0.07 28.69 -7.51
N TYR A 160 0.65 28.14 -6.52
CA TYR A 160 0.07 27.36 -5.44
C TYR A 160 -0.82 28.23 -4.54
N LYS A 161 -2.07 27.81 -4.38
CA LYS A 161 -3.07 28.46 -3.52
C LYS A 161 -3.77 27.41 -2.68
N VAL A 162 -4.15 27.81 -1.47
CA VAL A 162 -5.03 27.01 -0.62
C VAL A 162 -6.41 26.96 -1.29
N PHE A 163 -6.96 25.77 -1.48
CA PHE A 163 -8.30 25.63 -2.04
C PHE A 163 -9.34 26.10 -1.02
N GLU A 164 -10.41 26.73 -1.52
CA GLU A 164 -11.53 27.17 -0.69
C GLU A 164 -12.09 26.00 0.14
N GLY A 165 -12.22 26.18 1.45
CA GLY A 165 -12.68 25.17 2.40
C GLY A 165 -11.60 24.26 2.96
N ASN A 166 -10.36 24.33 2.44
CA ASN A 166 -9.22 23.53 2.90
C ASN A 166 -8.24 24.30 3.82
N GLU A 167 -8.60 25.46 4.33
CA GLU A 167 -7.72 26.32 5.14
C GLU A 167 -7.22 25.63 6.42
N LYS A 168 -8.03 24.70 6.95
CA LYS A 168 -7.68 23.90 8.13
C LYS A 168 -6.74 22.75 7.82
N THR A 169 -6.79 22.17 6.63
CA THR A 169 -6.13 20.90 6.30
C THR A 169 -4.98 21.04 5.30
N GLN A 170 -5.04 21.99 4.36
CA GLN A 170 -4.02 22.24 3.35
C GLN A 170 -2.91 23.16 3.87
N THR A 171 -1.68 22.93 3.41
CA THR A 171 -0.54 23.76 3.79
C THR A 171 -0.57 25.12 3.09
N SER A 172 -0.11 26.17 3.76
CA SER A 172 0.05 27.50 3.15
C SER A 172 1.28 27.53 2.24
N PRO A 173 1.38 28.42 1.24
CA PRO A 173 2.56 28.54 0.38
C PRO A 173 3.88 28.75 1.14
N LYS A 174 3.88 29.55 2.21
CA LYS A 174 5.07 29.76 3.07
C LYS A 174 5.52 28.47 3.76
N LYS A 175 4.57 27.70 4.31
CA LYS A 175 4.85 26.41 4.94
C LYS A 175 5.27 25.34 3.93
N LEU A 176 4.71 25.35 2.72
CA LEU A 176 5.13 24.45 1.64
C LEU A 176 6.61 24.65 1.29
N LYS A 177 7.06 25.89 1.12
CA LYS A 177 8.48 26.20 0.91
C LYS A 177 9.35 25.65 2.03
N ASN A 178 8.93 25.81 3.29
CA ASN A 178 9.63 25.24 4.44
C ASN A 178 9.69 23.70 4.41
N PHE A 179 8.60 23.03 4.03
CA PHE A 179 8.61 21.57 3.89
C PHE A 179 9.60 21.09 2.82
N ILE A 180 9.67 21.81 1.68
CA ILE A 180 10.62 21.51 0.61
C ILE A 180 12.06 21.74 1.07
N SER A 181 12.33 22.87 1.73
CA SER A 181 13.67 23.18 2.29
C SER A 181 14.14 22.12 3.27
N ASN A 182 13.23 21.55 4.07
CA ASN A 182 13.54 20.47 5.00
C ASN A 182 13.58 19.08 4.34
N GLY A 183 13.34 18.97 3.03
CA GLY A 183 13.34 17.69 2.30
C GLY A 183 12.09 16.82 2.52
N TRP A 184 11.04 17.35 3.16
CA TRP A 184 9.84 16.57 3.52
C TRP A 184 8.83 16.42 2.37
N ILE A 185 8.96 17.25 1.33
CA ILE A 185 8.15 17.20 0.12
C ILE A 185 9.08 17.07 -1.07
N THR A 186 8.79 16.06 -1.89
CA THR A 186 9.69 15.66 -2.98
C THR A 186 9.04 15.72 -4.37
N ASP A 187 7.71 15.89 -4.45
CA ASP A 187 7.00 16.22 -5.69
C ASP A 187 6.01 17.38 -5.47
N ILE A 188 6.00 18.36 -6.39
CA ILE A 188 5.02 19.47 -6.39
C ILE A 188 4.33 19.65 -7.73
N GLU A 189 4.80 18.98 -8.78
CA GLU A 189 4.09 18.93 -10.04
C GLU A 189 3.04 17.82 -9.95
N LYS A 190 1.79 18.16 -10.23
CA LYS A 190 0.71 17.19 -10.24
C LYS A 190 1.02 16.08 -11.24
N ASP A 191 1.24 14.88 -10.71
CA ASP A 191 1.40 13.66 -11.49
C ASP A 191 0.30 13.58 -12.55
N PRO A 192 0.66 13.55 -13.85
CA PRO A 192 -0.31 13.44 -14.91
C PRO A 192 -1.11 12.15 -14.73
N LEU A 193 -2.39 12.18 -15.07
CA LEU A 193 -3.27 11.02 -14.93
C LEU A 193 -2.65 9.81 -15.65
N SER A 194 -2.15 8.83 -14.88
CA SER A 194 -1.57 7.61 -15.42
C SER A 194 -2.60 6.90 -16.31
N ARG A 195 -2.36 6.92 -17.63
CA ARG A 195 -3.23 6.32 -18.66
C ARG A 195 -3.39 4.81 -18.49
N LEU A 196 -2.50 4.18 -17.72
CA LEU A 196 -2.44 2.74 -17.51
C LEU A 196 -3.17 2.29 -16.24
N ASN A 197 -3.72 3.19 -15.43
CA ASN A 197 -4.52 2.82 -14.27
C ASN A 197 -6.02 2.70 -14.66
N PRO A 198 -6.63 1.51 -14.52
CA PRO A 198 -8.03 1.29 -14.89
C PRO A 198 -9.01 2.25 -14.20
N TYR A 199 -8.72 2.64 -12.95
CA TYR A 199 -9.53 3.60 -12.19
C TYR A 199 -9.57 4.97 -12.87
N TYR A 200 -8.43 5.47 -13.35
CA TYR A 200 -8.36 6.75 -14.04
C TYR A 200 -8.91 6.68 -15.46
N LEU A 201 -8.81 5.52 -16.13
CA LEU A 201 -9.42 5.29 -17.43
C LEU A 201 -10.95 5.39 -17.35
N LEU A 202 -11.56 4.76 -16.34
CA LEU A 202 -12.99 4.91 -16.05
C LEU A 202 -13.34 6.37 -15.71
N LYS A 203 -12.58 7.01 -14.80
CA LYS A 203 -12.84 8.40 -14.41
C LYS A 203 -12.74 9.38 -15.58
N LYS A 204 -11.83 9.15 -16.53
CA LYS A 204 -11.70 9.95 -17.77
C LYS A 204 -12.91 9.77 -18.69
N PHE A 205 -13.47 8.56 -18.77
CA PHE A 205 -14.65 8.28 -19.60
C PHE A 205 -15.89 9.05 -19.11
N PHE A 206 -15.97 9.37 -17.81
CA PHE A 206 -17.09 10.08 -17.19
C PHE A 206 -16.84 11.58 -16.94
N ARG A 207 -15.71 12.17 -17.36
CA ARG A 207 -15.40 13.60 -17.16
C ARG A 207 -15.13 14.36 -18.47
N ASN A 208 -15.53 15.64 -18.51
CA ASN A 208 -15.25 16.57 -19.61
C ASN A 208 -13.74 16.83 -19.76
N HIS A 209 -13.29 16.93 -21.01
CA HIS A 209 -11.87 16.93 -21.42
C HIS A 209 -11.07 18.21 -21.09
N SER A 210 -11.69 19.28 -20.61
CA SER A 210 -11.08 20.62 -20.53
C SER A 210 -10.16 20.88 -19.32
N GLU A 211 -10.05 19.96 -18.35
CA GLU A 211 -9.24 20.14 -17.13
C GLU A 211 -7.84 19.49 -17.17
N LEU A 212 -7.44 18.91 -18.30
CA LEU A 212 -6.44 17.84 -18.33
C LEU A 212 -4.97 18.26 -18.49
N GLU A 213 -4.61 19.53 -18.67
CA GLU A 213 -3.26 19.88 -19.15
C GLU A 213 -2.52 21.02 -18.43
N LYS A 214 -3.10 21.69 -17.44
CA LYS A 214 -2.36 22.76 -16.76
C LYS A 214 -1.41 22.19 -15.71
N LYS A 215 -0.10 22.40 -15.90
CA LYS A 215 0.92 22.24 -14.84
C LYS A 215 0.44 23.00 -13.60
N MET A 216 0.17 22.27 -12.53
CA MET A 216 -0.32 22.83 -11.27
C MET A 216 0.17 21.96 -10.12
N THR A 217 0.23 22.53 -8.93
CA THR A 217 0.43 21.76 -7.71
C THR A 217 -0.91 21.32 -7.15
N ALA A 218 -1.07 20.01 -6.94
CA ALA A 218 -2.24 19.42 -6.31
C ALA A 218 -2.25 19.66 -4.80
N PHE A 219 -3.22 19.06 -4.11
CA PHE A 219 -3.37 19.18 -2.67
C PHE A 219 -2.14 18.67 -1.92
N ILE A 220 -1.67 19.48 -0.96
CA ILE A 220 -0.63 19.10 0.01
C ILE A 220 -1.14 19.49 1.38
N SER A 221 -1.28 18.53 2.27
CA SER A 221 -1.79 18.75 3.63
C SER A 221 -0.79 19.47 4.52
N LYS A 222 -1.26 19.99 5.66
CA LYS A 222 -0.40 20.33 6.80
C LYS A 222 0.20 19.04 7.38
N LYS A 223 1.30 19.17 8.12
CA LYS A 223 1.89 18.06 8.87
C LYS A 223 0.98 17.67 10.04
N PHE A 224 0.55 16.42 10.08
CA PHE A 224 -0.22 15.82 11.18
C PHE A 224 0.46 14.53 11.62
N ALA A 225 0.83 14.42 12.90
CA ALA A 225 1.52 13.23 13.45
C ALA A 225 2.72 12.77 12.57
N ASN A 226 3.56 13.71 12.16
CA ASN A 226 4.70 13.51 11.24
C ASN A 226 4.34 12.99 9.83
N ALA A 227 3.06 12.93 9.46
CA ALA A 227 2.63 12.61 8.11
C ALA A 227 2.18 13.86 7.33
N ILE A 228 2.46 13.87 6.03
CA ILE A 228 2.02 14.87 5.07
C ILE A 228 1.44 14.14 3.86
N GLN A 229 0.14 14.29 3.63
CA GLN A 229 -0.46 13.89 2.37
C GLN A 229 0.00 14.84 1.25
N ASN A 230 0.53 14.26 0.17
CA ASN A 230 0.95 14.94 -1.04
C ASN A 230 0.32 14.25 -2.27
N ASP A 231 -0.68 14.88 -2.89
CA ASP A 231 -1.37 14.33 -4.05
C ASP A 231 -0.57 14.43 -5.36
N ASN A 232 0.65 14.97 -5.30
CA ASN A 232 1.57 15.10 -6.43
C ASN A 232 2.49 13.87 -6.60
N LEU A 233 2.63 13.00 -5.59
CA LEU A 233 3.47 11.80 -5.71
C LEU A 233 3.03 10.92 -6.88
N PRO A 234 3.93 10.26 -7.64
CA PRO A 234 3.56 9.52 -8.82
C PRO A 234 2.55 8.41 -8.53
N THR A 235 1.66 8.09 -9.46
CA THR A 235 0.75 6.93 -9.33
C THR A 235 1.38 5.64 -9.87
N ASN A 236 2.36 5.76 -10.76
CA ASN A 236 3.00 4.65 -11.49
C ASN A 236 2.00 3.68 -12.14
N ILE A 237 2.51 2.54 -12.60
CA ILE A 237 1.74 1.49 -13.26
C ILE A 237 1.00 0.68 -12.20
N PHE A 238 -0.25 0.32 -12.44
CA PHE A 238 -1.07 -0.40 -11.45
C PHE A 238 -0.47 -1.77 -11.04
N ARG A 239 0.32 -2.41 -11.91
CA ARG A 239 0.97 -3.72 -11.68
C ARG A 239 2.36 -3.64 -11.05
N GLU A 240 2.81 -2.46 -10.61
CA GLU A 240 4.20 -2.27 -10.13
C GLU A 240 4.63 -3.25 -9.03
N THR A 241 3.70 -3.72 -8.20
CA THR A 241 3.92 -4.63 -7.06
C THR A 241 3.61 -6.10 -7.40
N TRP A 242 3.17 -6.39 -8.62
CA TRP A 242 2.80 -7.74 -9.02
C TRP A 242 4.06 -8.59 -9.17
N PHE A 243 4.01 -9.80 -8.62
CA PHE A 243 5.16 -10.72 -8.60
C PHE A 243 6.42 -10.13 -7.98
N ALA A 244 6.27 -9.27 -6.97
CA ALA A 244 7.37 -8.77 -6.16
C ALA A 244 8.19 -9.92 -5.56
N GLY A 245 9.50 -9.69 -5.40
CA GLY A 245 10.35 -10.49 -4.54
C GLY A 245 9.87 -10.43 -3.09
N LYS A 246 10.54 -11.17 -2.21
CA LYS A 246 10.19 -11.20 -0.78
C LYS A 246 11.42 -11.00 0.07
N ILE A 247 11.32 -10.17 1.10
CA ILE A 247 12.26 -10.17 2.21
C ILE A 247 11.81 -11.25 3.19
N ARG A 248 12.71 -12.14 3.57
CA ARG A 248 12.42 -13.27 4.46
C ARG A 248 13.56 -13.44 5.43
N THR A 249 13.29 -14.07 6.56
CA THR A 249 14.36 -14.51 7.47
C THR A 249 14.62 -16.01 7.30
N ASN A 250 15.84 -16.42 7.57
CA ASN A 250 16.20 -17.83 7.75
C ASN A 250 15.86 -18.35 9.17
N CYS A 251 15.27 -17.50 10.01
CA CYS A 251 14.93 -17.80 11.39
C CYS A 251 13.53 -18.35 11.53
N ASN A 252 13.47 -19.59 11.98
CA ASN A 252 12.21 -20.29 12.25
C ASN A 252 11.95 -20.36 13.76
N LYS A 253 10.70 -20.62 14.15
CA LYS A 253 10.27 -20.72 15.56
C LYS A 253 11.17 -21.64 16.40
N LYS A 254 11.66 -22.75 15.83
CA LYS A 254 12.51 -23.72 16.52
C LYS A 254 13.89 -23.12 16.85
N LYS A 255 14.54 -22.46 15.89
CA LYS A 255 15.83 -21.78 16.08
C LYS A 255 15.75 -20.68 17.15
N ILE A 256 14.65 -19.94 17.20
CA ILE A 256 14.43 -18.88 18.20
C ILE A 256 14.20 -19.46 19.61
N ILE A 257 13.58 -20.63 19.73
CA ILE A 257 13.43 -21.31 21.03
C ILE A 257 14.80 -21.80 21.52
N ASN A 258 15.65 -22.22 20.60
CA ASN A 258 17.01 -22.68 20.89
C ASN A 258 18.05 -21.54 21.01
N ASN A 259 17.63 -20.27 20.94
CA ASN A 259 18.51 -19.09 20.88
C ASN A 259 19.57 -19.15 19.75
N GLU A 260 19.28 -19.88 18.67
CA GLU A 260 20.14 -20.00 17.48
C GLU A 260 19.94 -18.83 16.50
N CYS A 261 18.94 -17.98 16.73
CA CYS A 261 18.71 -16.78 15.95
C CYS A 261 17.85 -15.74 16.68
N GLU A 262 18.12 -14.46 16.41
CA GLU A 262 17.36 -13.29 16.82
C GLU A 262 16.79 -12.54 15.60
N TRP A 263 15.53 -12.10 15.68
CA TRP A 263 14.87 -11.35 14.60
C TRP A 263 15.41 -9.94 14.42
N SER A 264 15.97 -9.39 15.50
CA SER A 264 16.70 -8.13 15.51
C SER A 264 17.97 -8.21 14.66
N ASN A 265 18.59 -9.39 14.53
CA ASN A 265 19.82 -9.55 13.77
C ASN A 265 19.59 -9.32 12.26
N PRO A 266 20.20 -8.29 11.66
CA PRO A 266 20.07 -7.98 10.23
C PRO A 266 20.55 -9.11 9.31
N GLU A 267 21.56 -9.87 9.72
CA GLU A 267 22.17 -10.96 8.94
C GLU A 267 21.23 -12.16 8.73
N SER A 268 20.19 -12.26 9.56
CA SER A 268 19.18 -13.31 9.43
C SER A 268 18.25 -13.11 8.24
N TRP A 269 18.24 -11.91 7.66
CA TRP A 269 17.34 -11.53 6.57
C TRP A 269 18.00 -11.76 5.22
N GLU A 270 17.20 -12.23 4.26
CA GLU A 270 17.60 -12.45 2.88
C GLU A 270 16.50 -11.99 1.91
N THR A 271 16.90 -11.65 0.68
CA THR A 271 15.95 -11.39 -0.40
C THR A 271 15.76 -12.63 -1.26
N LYS A 272 14.51 -12.90 -1.60
CA LYS A 272 14.15 -13.88 -2.62
C LYS A 272 13.58 -13.15 -3.83
N THR A 273 14.31 -13.17 -4.94
CA THR A 273 13.88 -12.56 -6.19
C THR A 273 12.66 -13.27 -6.77
N ALA A 274 11.88 -12.52 -7.54
CA ALA A 274 10.72 -13.02 -8.26
C ALA A 274 10.70 -12.40 -9.67
N ARG A 275 9.57 -12.53 -10.40
CA ARG A 275 9.47 -11.97 -11.77
C ARG A 275 9.65 -10.45 -11.81
N ASN A 276 9.31 -9.75 -10.74
CA ASN A 276 9.68 -8.35 -10.57
C ASN A 276 10.86 -8.25 -9.58
N PRO A 277 12.11 -8.13 -10.07
CA PRO A 277 13.30 -8.10 -9.22
C PRO A 277 13.51 -6.75 -8.51
N ASN A 278 12.78 -5.70 -8.93
CA ASN A 278 12.98 -4.34 -8.43
C ASN A 278 12.01 -3.97 -7.32
N VAL A 279 11.18 -4.91 -6.85
CA VAL A 279 10.20 -4.65 -5.79
C VAL A 279 10.20 -5.83 -4.84
N PHE A 280 10.25 -5.54 -3.55
CA PHE A 280 10.29 -6.56 -2.51
C PHE A 280 9.14 -6.38 -1.53
N GLU A 281 8.36 -7.43 -1.30
CA GLU A 281 7.36 -7.49 -0.23
C GLU A 281 8.06 -7.46 1.13
N TRP A 282 7.66 -6.53 1.98
CA TRP A 282 8.10 -6.45 3.37
C TRP A 282 7.64 -7.70 4.12
N PRO A 283 8.43 -8.23 5.09
CA PRO A 283 8.11 -9.49 5.72
C PRO A 283 6.78 -9.45 6.48
N ASP A 284 5.90 -10.42 6.23
CA ASP A 284 4.61 -10.53 6.90
C ASP A 284 4.75 -10.80 8.41
N GLN A 285 5.87 -11.40 8.84
CA GLN A 285 6.19 -11.61 10.24
C GLN A 285 6.32 -10.29 11.01
N LEU A 286 6.65 -9.21 10.31
CA LEU A 286 6.74 -7.85 10.85
C LEU A 286 5.42 -7.09 10.77
N HIS A 287 4.33 -7.70 10.31
CA HIS A 287 2.99 -7.10 10.23
C HIS A 287 2.12 -7.56 11.40
N TRP A 288 1.59 -6.64 12.21
CA TRP A 288 0.71 -6.99 13.32
C TRP A 288 -0.43 -5.99 13.49
N GLN A 289 -1.35 -6.34 14.39
CA GLN A 289 -2.44 -5.49 14.80
C GLN A 289 -2.00 -4.61 15.97
N ALA A 290 -1.93 -3.29 15.77
CA ALA A 290 -1.62 -2.32 16.82
C ALA A 290 -2.91 -1.64 17.31
N ASN A 291 -2.88 -1.13 18.56
CA ASN A 291 -3.98 -0.37 19.17
C ASN A 291 -5.36 -1.02 18.98
N SER A 292 -5.42 -2.35 19.04
CA SER A 292 -6.61 -3.17 18.83
C SER A 292 -7.31 -3.13 17.47
N LEU A 293 -6.88 -2.30 16.52
CA LEU A 293 -7.60 -2.18 15.25
C LEU A 293 -6.75 -1.93 14.04
N VAL A 294 -5.58 -1.32 14.17
CA VAL A 294 -4.89 -0.74 13.02
C VAL A 294 -3.79 -1.66 12.52
N ASN A 295 -3.46 -1.52 11.24
CA ASN A 295 -2.32 -2.22 10.67
C ASN A 295 -1.02 -1.57 11.16
N SER A 296 -0.03 -2.38 11.52
CA SER A 296 1.29 -1.90 11.91
C SER A 296 2.38 -2.79 11.33
N TRP A 297 3.47 -2.18 10.86
CA TRP A 297 4.67 -2.90 10.44
C TRP A 297 5.88 -2.45 11.24
N TRP A 298 6.74 -3.37 11.67
CA TRP A 298 8.08 -2.98 12.15
C TRP A 298 8.95 -2.64 10.96
N ILE A 299 9.51 -1.44 10.95
CA ILE A 299 10.54 -1.06 10.00
C ILE A 299 11.88 -1.17 10.71
N ASN A 300 12.61 -2.23 10.36
CA ASN A 300 14.01 -2.39 10.75
C ASN A 300 14.90 -1.75 9.68
N LEU A 301 15.59 -0.66 10.05
CA LEU A 301 16.51 0.09 9.20
C LEU A 301 17.83 -0.66 8.98
N ASP A 302 18.23 -1.51 9.90
CA ASP A 302 19.50 -2.23 9.86
C ASP A 302 19.53 -3.28 8.73
N ILE A 303 18.35 -3.69 8.22
CA ILE A 303 18.28 -4.61 7.08
C ILE A 303 18.65 -3.93 5.75
N PHE A 304 18.55 -2.60 5.64
CA PHE A 304 18.76 -1.92 4.36
C PHE A 304 20.21 -2.05 3.87
N PRO A 305 21.24 -1.72 4.70
CA PRO A 305 22.61 -1.91 4.27
C PRO A 305 22.91 -3.37 3.96
N ASN A 306 22.48 -4.29 4.82
CA ASN A 306 22.78 -5.72 4.62
C ASN A 306 22.19 -6.29 3.32
N LEU A 307 20.96 -5.91 2.96
CA LEU A 307 20.27 -6.47 1.79
C LEU A 307 20.55 -5.72 0.49
N PHE A 308 20.90 -4.44 0.56
CA PHE A 308 20.91 -3.53 -0.59
C PHE A 308 22.18 -2.65 -0.72
N SER A 309 23.25 -2.88 0.08
CA SER A 309 24.53 -2.15 -0.05
C SER A 309 25.44 -2.58 -1.22
N ASP A 310 25.01 -3.51 -2.07
CA ASP A 310 25.87 -3.97 -3.16
C ASP A 310 25.99 -2.90 -4.26
N ASN A 311 27.20 -2.33 -4.40
CA ASN A 311 27.56 -1.29 -5.37
C ASN A 311 27.31 -1.69 -6.84
N ASN A 312 27.06 -2.97 -7.11
CA ASN A 312 26.72 -3.48 -8.44
C ASN A 312 25.20 -3.54 -8.72
N GLN A 313 24.34 -3.18 -7.75
CA GLN A 313 22.89 -3.13 -7.99
C GLN A 313 22.54 -1.92 -8.85
N LYS A 314 21.92 -2.19 -10.01
CA LYS A 314 21.35 -1.17 -10.92
C LYS A 314 20.24 -0.33 -10.27
N THR A 315 19.69 -0.79 -9.16
CA THR A 315 18.49 -0.24 -8.52
C THR A 315 18.82 0.20 -7.10
N VAL A 316 18.60 1.48 -6.81
CA VAL A 316 18.78 2.05 -5.46
C VAL A 316 17.45 1.96 -4.72
N PHE A 317 17.45 1.40 -3.50
CA PHE A 317 16.24 1.24 -2.68
C PHE A 317 16.13 2.24 -1.53
N TYR A 318 17.26 2.78 -1.09
CA TYR A 318 17.34 3.75 -0.01
C TYR A 318 18.48 4.74 -0.25
N ARG A 319 18.44 5.86 0.47
CA ARG A 319 19.52 6.85 0.50
C ARG A 319 19.89 7.11 1.95
N SER A 320 21.18 7.02 2.26
CA SER A 320 21.73 7.49 3.52
C SER A 320 22.04 8.99 3.42
N ASN A 321 21.55 9.75 4.38
CA ASN A 321 21.77 11.18 4.51
C ASN A 321 23.04 11.44 5.33
N ALA A 322 23.56 12.67 5.25
CA ALA A 322 24.79 13.06 5.95
C ALA A 322 24.67 13.00 7.49
N ASP A 323 23.45 13.07 8.01
CA ASP A 323 23.12 12.98 9.44
C ASP A 323 22.90 11.52 9.92
N GLY A 324 23.15 10.54 9.06
CA GLY A 324 22.95 9.11 9.34
C GLY A 324 21.51 8.63 9.18
N SER A 325 20.56 9.52 8.87
CA SER A 325 19.18 9.11 8.59
C SER A 325 19.04 8.44 7.23
N ILE A 326 17.95 7.69 7.04
CA ILE A 326 17.66 6.95 5.82
C ILE A 326 16.34 7.41 5.20
N ASP A 327 16.38 7.65 3.89
CA ASP A 327 15.20 7.88 3.05
C ASP A 327 14.91 6.65 2.18
N PHE A 328 13.64 6.28 2.06
CA PHE A 328 13.21 5.15 1.21
C PHE A 328 11.76 5.29 0.77
N GLU A 329 11.38 4.54 -0.26
CA GLU A 329 10.03 4.56 -0.82
C GLU A 329 9.31 3.21 -0.65
N LEU A 330 8.05 3.30 -0.24
CA LEU A 330 7.16 2.16 -0.02
C LEU A 330 5.88 2.30 -0.85
N VAL A 331 5.35 1.16 -1.26
CA VAL A 331 3.98 1.04 -1.77
C VAL A 331 3.20 0.12 -0.85
N MET A 332 2.07 0.58 -0.37
CA MET A 332 1.14 -0.21 0.42
C MET A 332 -0.07 -0.57 -0.42
N GLU A 333 -0.45 -1.84 -0.46
CA GLU A 333 -1.54 -2.32 -1.31
C GLU A 333 -2.32 -3.46 -0.65
N PHE A 334 -3.63 -3.46 -0.85
CA PHE A 334 -4.49 -4.57 -0.47
C PHE A 334 -4.44 -5.68 -1.53
N TRP A 335 -3.76 -6.78 -1.21
CA TRP A 335 -3.43 -7.83 -2.18
C TRP A 335 -4.66 -8.44 -2.92
N PRO A 336 -5.81 -8.71 -2.28
CA PRO A 336 -6.99 -9.27 -2.95
C PRO A 336 -7.51 -8.42 -4.11
N GLN A 337 -7.26 -7.10 -4.08
CA GLN A 337 -7.67 -6.21 -5.17
C GLN A 337 -7.03 -6.61 -6.51
N ARG A 338 -5.86 -7.26 -6.50
CA ARG A 338 -5.19 -7.76 -7.71
C ARG A 338 -5.97 -8.88 -8.38
N LEU A 339 -6.57 -9.78 -7.59
CA LEU A 339 -7.41 -10.86 -8.10
C LEU A 339 -8.66 -10.29 -8.77
N PHE A 340 -9.25 -9.26 -8.18
CA PHE A 340 -10.38 -8.54 -8.78
C PHE A 340 -10.01 -7.94 -10.14
N TYR A 341 -8.86 -7.24 -10.24
CA TYR A 341 -8.38 -6.72 -11.52
C TYR A 341 -8.06 -7.82 -12.54
N GLY A 342 -7.44 -8.93 -12.11
CA GLY A 342 -7.16 -10.08 -12.97
C GLY A 342 -8.43 -10.71 -13.54
N GLY A 343 -9.43 -10.94 -12.69
CA GLY A 343 -10.73 -11.48 -13.08
C GLY A 343 -11.49 -10.55 -14.02
N GLY A 344 -11.44 -9.23 -13.78
CA GLY A 344 -12.05 -8.23 -14.66
C GLY A 344 -11.45 -8.23 -16.07
N ILE A 345 -10.11 -8.29 -16.18
CA ILE A 345 -9.42 -8.36 -17.47
C ILE A 345 -9.80 -9.65 -18.21
N LEU A 346 -9.75 -10.79 -17.53
CA LEU A 346 -10.10 -12.08 -18.13
C LEU A 346 -11.54 -12.08 -18.66
N SER A 347 -12.48 -11.56 -17.87
CA SER A 347 -13.89 -11.46 -18.25
C SER A 347 -14.09 -10.59 -19.48
N LEU A 348 -13.44 -9.41 -19.52
CA LEU A 348 -13.51 -8.49 -20.66
C LEU A 348 -12.90 -9.11 -21.92
N SER A 349 -11.78 -9.84 -21.78
CA SER A 349 -11.15 -10.55 -22.90
C SER A 349 -12.08 -11.62 -23.50
N VAL A 350 -12.74 -12.42 -22.65
CA VAL A 350 -13.69 -13.43 -23.11
C VAL A 350 -14.87 -12.79 -23.84
N VAL A 351 -15.47 -11.74 -23.27
CA VAL A 351 -16.59 -11.01 -23.91
C VAL A 351 -16.16 -10.43 -25.25
N SER A 352 -14.97 -9.84 -25.32
CA SER A 352 -14.44 -9.25 -26.57
C SER A 352 -14.24 -10.31 -27.65
N ILE A 353 -13.69 -11.48 -27.31
CA ILE A 353 -13.52 -12.60 -28.23
C ILE A 353 -14.89 -13.09 -28.75
N CYS A 354 -15.89 -13.19 -27.88
CA CYS A 354 -17.25 -13.58 -28.28
C CYS A 354 -17.87 -12.55 -29.23
N LEU A 355 -17.74 -11.25 -28.95
CA LEU A 355 -18.27 -10.19 -29.82
C LEU A 355 -17.57 -10.17 -31.18
N ILE A 356 -16.25 -10.34 -31.22
CA ILE A 356 -15.48 -10.44 -32.47
C ILE A 356 -15.95 -11.66 -33.27
N ALA A 357 -16.12 -12.82 -32.64
CA ALA A 357 -16.60 -14.03 -33.32
C ALA A 357 -18.00 -13.85 -33.91
N LEU A 358 -18.92 -13.21 -33.17
CA LEU A 358 -20.27 -12.89 -33.65
C LEU A 358 -20.22 -11.89 -34.83
N PHE A 359 -19.37 -10.87 -34.75
CA PHE A 359 -19.20 -9.88 -35.80
C PHE A 359 -18.63 -10.48 -37.09
N VAL A 360 -17.59 -11.32 -36.98
CA VAL A 360 -17.03 -12.07 -38.13
C VAL A 360 -18.09 -12.95 -38.77
N ARG A 361 -18.89 -13.67 -37.96
CA ARG A 361 -19.99 -14.49 -38.47
C ARG A 361 -21.06 -13.67 -39.19
N TRP A 362 -21.40 -12.49 -38.67
CA TRP A 362 -22.35 -11.57 -39.30
C TRP A 362 -21.85 -11.09 -40.67
N ILE A 363 -20.57 -10.71 -40.78
CA ILE A 363 -19.95 -10.34 -42.07
C ILE A 363 -20.03 -11.49 -43.07
N GLN A 364 -19.68 -12.71 -42.65
CA GLN A 364 -19.73 -13.88 -43.51
C GLN A 364 -21.15 -14.18 -44.02
N GLN A 365 -22.17 -14.03 -43.17
CA GLN A 365 -23.57 -14.21 -43.57
C GLN A 365 -24.01 -13.14 -44.58
N LYS A 366 -23.64 -11.88 -44.35
CA LYS A 366 -23.95 -10.77 -45.28
C LYS A 366 -23.30 -11.00 -46.66
N ASN A 367 -22.05 -11.47 -46.69
CA ASN A 367 -21.36 -11.79 -47.94
C ASN A 367 -22.03 -12.94 -48.70
N LYS A 368 -22.51 -13.97 -48.00
CA LYS A 368 -23.28 -15.08 -48.62
C LYS A 368 -24.60 -14.60 -49.23
N GLN A 369 -25.34 -13.72 -48.56
CA GLN A 369 -26.58 -13.13 -49.09
C GLN A 369 -26.32 -12.26 -50.34
N ASN A 370 -25.24 -11.47 -50.33
CA ASN A 370 -24.86 -10.66 -51.50
C ASN A 370 -24.45 -11.52 -52.71
N LEU A 371 -23.80 -12.67 -52.48
CA LEU A 371 -23.45 -13.62 -53.54
C LEU A 371 -24.69 -14.31 -54.13
N SER A 372 -25.71 -14.66 -53.32
CA SER A 372 -26.94 -15.26 -53.85
C SER A 372 -27.78 -14.27 -54.68
N HIS A 373 -27.73 -12.97 -54.40
CA HIS A 373 -28.43 -11.96 -55.21
C HIS A 373 -27.75 -11.60 -56.53
N ARG A 374 -26.46 -11.92 -56.72
CA ARG A 374 -25.73 -11.65 -57.99
C ARG A 374 -25.83 -12.77 -59.02
N ASN A 375 -26.37 -13.93 -58.64
CA ASN A 375 -26.69 -15.02 -59.56
C ASN A 375 -28.22 -15.26 -59.63
N PRO A 376 -29.02 -14.33 -60.19
CA PRO A 376 -30.29 -14.75 -60.76
C PRO A 376 -29.97 -15.54 -62.02
N THR A 377 -30.26 -16.84 -62.02
CA THR A 377 -30.15 -17.69 -63.20
C THR A 377 -30.96 -17.10 -64.37
N ASN A 378 -30.30 -17.07 -65.55
CA ASN A 378 -30.95 -17.15 -66.86
C ASN A 378 -31.94 -18.31 -66.92
#